data_AF-A0A6G2QRB2-F1
#
_entry.id   AF-A0A6G2QRB2-F1
#
_cell.length_a   1.000
_cell.length_b   1.000
_cell.length_c   1.000
_cell.angle_alpha   90.00
_cell.angle_beta   90.00
_cell.angle_gamma   90.00
#
_symmetry.space_group_name_H-M   'P 1'
#
loop_
_entity.id
_entity.type
_entity.pdbx_description
1 polymer ?
#
loop_
_entity_poly.entity_id
_entity_poly.type
_entity_poly.pdbx_seq_one_letter_code
_entity_poly.pdbx_strand_id
1 'polypeptide(L)'
;MKIKLGAIALALPIAFITLIGCSVADSSKSTEIPSSGTSTSSAAAKEAEKVSSELYTLIGLKGKATDTGPGVKECGKKDPEKYFQIFHSWSFIPASSEQLDGTMERLKADLPKHGWKVVAFGPDSSRNKNLSLTADNTAKKFSVDITYRAKGKPPYLNFFVVSGCYQIPDGDKIEQF
;
A
#
# COMPACT_ATOMS: atom_id res chain seq x y z
N MET A 1 29.62 78.47 -32.83
CA MET A 1 30.72 77.55 -32.46
C MET A 1 30.10 76.20 -32.06
N LYS A 2 30.43 75.13 -32.80
CA LYS A 2 30.43 73.69 -32.48
C LYS A 2 29.33 73.06 -31.57
N ILE A 3 28.39 72.39 -32.24
CA ILE A 3 27.79 71.05 -32.04
C ILE A 3 28.11 70.28 -30.74
N LYS A 4 27.07 69.70 -30.10
CA LYS A 4 26.93 68.23 -29.89
C LYS A 4 25.53 67.83 -29.39
N LEU A 5 24.87 67.00 -30.20
CA LEU A 5 23.76 66.11 -29.83
C LEU A 5 24.25 65.06 -28.83
N GLY A 6 23.46 64.77 -27.79
CA GLY A 6 23.60 63.62 -26.90
C GLY A 6 22.22 63.04 -26.62
N ALA A 7 22.08 61.74 -26.85
CA ALA A 7 20.82 61.03 -27.04
C ALA A 7 20.11 60.59 -25.75
N ILE A 8 18.79 60.48 -25.93
CA ILE A 8 17.69 59.86 -25.17
C ILE A 8 18.06 58.58 -24.40
N ALA A 9 17.55 58.48 -23.16
CA ALA A 9 17.13 57.21 -22.57
C ALA A 9 15.85 57.44 -21.73
N LEU A 10 14.71 57.02 -22.28
CA LEU A 10 13.41 56.96 -21.58
C LEU A 10 13.43 55.80 -20.58
N ALA A 11 13.31 56.11 -19.28
CA ALA A 11 13.10 55.09 -18.25
C ALA A 11 11.61 54.75 -18.16
N LEU A 12 11.25 53.53 -18.55
CA LEU A 12 9.92 52.92 -18.34
C LEU A 12 9.91 52.21 -16.97
N PRO A 13 8.97 52.51 -16.04
CA PRO A 13 8.81 51.71 -14.84
C PRO A 13 7.99 50.45 -15.14
N ILE A 14 8.62 49.27 -15.00
CA ILE A 14 7.93 47.97 -15.05
C ILE A 14 7.29 47.74 -13.67
N ALA A 15 5.97 47.93 -13.59
CA ALA A 15 5.19 47.51 -12.43
C ALA A 15 5.01 45.99 -12.45
N PHE A 16 5.71 45.28 -11.55
CA PHE A 16 5.48 43.86 -11.29
C PHE A 16 4.21 43.72 -10.44
N ILE A 17 3.09 43.38 -11.08
CA ILE A 17 1.87 42.94 -10.38
C ILE A 17 2.04 41.43 -10.12
N THR A 18 2.42 41.08 -8.89
CA THR A 18 2.37 39.68 -8.44
C THR A 18 0.89 39.30 -8.27
N LEU A 19 0.31 38.69 -9.30
CA LEU A 19 -0.93 37.93 -9.17
C LEU A 19 -0.64 36.74 -8.24
N ILE A 20 -1.10 36.86 -6.99
CA ILE A 20 -1.22 35.73 -6.07
C ILE A 20 -2.27 34.80 -6.68
N GLY A 21 -1.79 33.80 -7.42
CA GLY A 21 -2.64 32.73 -7.93
C GLY A 21 -3.11 31.87 -6.76
N CYS A 22 -4.37 32.04 -6.36
CA CYS A 22 -5.07 31.12 -5.48
C CYS A 22 -5.32 29.80 -6.23
N SER A 23 -4.32 28.91 -6.27
CA SER A 23 -4.57 27.51 -6.61
C SER A 23 -5.26 26.86 -5.41
N VAL A 24 -6.59 26.83 -5.44
CA VAL A 24 -7.37 25.89 -4.63
C VAL A 24 -7.06 24.48 -5.14
N ALA A 25 -6.11 23.82 -4.48
CA ALA A 25 -5.88 22.40 -4.64
C ALA A 25 -7.05 21.67 -3.96
N ASP A 26 -8.09 21.34 -4.73
CA ASP A 26 -9.16 20.46 -4.28
C ASP A 26 -8.55 19.14 -3.82
N SER A 27 -8.55 18.97 -2.51
CA SER A 27 -7.96 17.84 -1.81
C SER A 27 -8.95 16.68 -1.73
N SER A 28 -9.46 16.23 -2.87
CA SER A 28 -10.16 14.95 -2.98
C SER A 28 -9.23 13.94 -3.64
N LYS A 29 -8.20 13.48 -2.91
CA LYS A 29 -7.47 12.27 -3.29
C LYS A 29 -8.46 11.10 -3.19
N SER A 30 -9.14 10.82 -4.29
CA SER A 30 -9.63 9.48 -4.60
C SER A 30 -8.42 8.55 -4.44
N THR A 31 -8.40 7.73 -3.38
CA THR A 31 -7.35 6.75 -3.14
C THR A 31 -7.46 5.65 -4.21
N GLU A 32 -7.03 5.96 -5.42
CA GLU A 32 -7.08 5.02 -6.54
C GLU A 32 -6.13 3.86 -6.25
N ILE A 33 -6.64 2.64 -6.37
CA ILE A 33 -5.85 1.42 -6.21
C ILE A 33 -4.81 1.38 -7.34
N PRO A 34 -3.51 1.23 -7.04
CA PRO A 34 -2.47 1.27 -8.06
C PRO A 34 -2.61 0.10 -9.04
N SER A 35 -2.20 0.31 -10.30
CA SER A 35 -2.08 -0.79 -11.26
C SER A 35 -0.89 -1.70 -10.93
N SER A 36 -1.12 -3.00 -11.04
CA SER A 36 -0.12 -4.09 -10.97
C SER A 36 0.24 -4.66 -12.34
N GLY A 37 -0.30 -4.10 -13.43
CA GLY A 37 -0.07 -4.56 -14.81
C GLY A 37 -1.05 -5.65 -15.25
N THR A 38 -0.66 -6.41 -16.27
CA THR A 38 -1.50 -7.47 -16.88
C THR A 38 -1.08 -8.84 -16.36
N SER A 39 -2.04 -9.66 -15.90
CA SER A 39 -1.78 -11.03 -15.40
C SER A 39 -3.05 -11.85 -15.38
N THR A 40 -2.93 -13.19 -15.48
CA THR A 40 -4.01 -14.12 -15.12
C THR A 40 -4.20 -14.17 -13.60
N SER A 41 -5.39 -14.58 -13.12
CA SER A 41 -5.67 -14.75 -11.69
C SER A 41 -4.68 -15.71 -11.02
N SER A 42 -4.39 -16.86 -11.65
CA SER A 42 -3.48 -17.87 -11.11
C SER A 42 -2.03 -17.36 -10.99
N ALA A 43 -1.52 -16.64 -11.99
CA ALA A 43 -0.17 -16.10 -11.94
C ALA A 43 -0.05 -14.99 -10.86
N ALA A 44 -1.06 -14.14 -10.76
CA ALA A 44 -1.12 -13.11 -9.71
C ALA A 44 -1.24 -13.73 -8.30
N ALA A 45 -1.97 -14.83 -8.17
CA ALA A 45 -2.08 -15.59 -6.91
C ALA A 45 -0.73 -16.10 -6.42
N LYS A 46 0.08 -16.68 -7.31
CA LYS A 46 1.43 -17.15 -6.99
C LYS A 46 2.35 -16.02 -6.52
N GLU A 47 2.23 -14.83 -7.10
CA GLU A 47 3.00 -13.68 -6.62
C GLU A 47 2.54 -13.26 -5.22
N ALA A 48 1.24 -13.28 -4.93
CA ALA A 48 0.73 -13.01 -3.58
C ALA A 48 1.20 -14.05 -2.55
N GLU A 49 1.28 -15.34 -2.91
CA GLU A 49 1.85 -16.39 -2.05
C GLU A 49 3.33 -16.13 -1.75
N LYS A 50 4.10 -15.73 -2.76
CA LYS A 50 5.50 -15.38 -2.60
C LYS A 50 5.67 -14.17 -1.66
N VAL A 51 4.89 -13.11 -1.85
CA VAL A 51 4.89 -11.95 -0.95
C VAL A 51 4.49 -12.32 0.48
N SER A 52 3.47 -13.15 0.66
CA SER A 52 3.07 -13.67 1.97
C SER A 52 4.19 -14.51 2.62
N SER A 53 4.90 -15.31 1.85
CA SER A 53 6.02 -16.15 2.34
C SER A 53 7.22 -15.32 2.78
N GLU A 54 7.50 -14.22 2.08
CA GLU A 54 8.50 -13.24 2.51
C GLU A 54 8.08 -12.59 3.84
N LEU A 55 6.83 -12.12 3.96
CA LEU A 55 6.28 -11.55 5.19
C LEU A 55 6.31 -12.54 6.36
N TYR A 56 6.01 -13.83 6.11
CA TYR A 56 6.14 -14.89 7.10
C TYR A 56 7.56 -15.00 7.65
N THR A 57 8.56 -14.93 6.77
CA THR A 57 9.97 -14.98 7.16
C THR A 57 10.36 -13.76 8.02
N LEU A 58 9.81 -12.58 7.72
CA LEU A 58 10.03 -11.35 8.49
C LEU A 58 9.43 -11.38 9.90
N ILE A 59 8.49 -12.29 10.19
CA ILE A 59 8.00 -12.47 11.57
C ILE A 59 9.16 -12.86 12.48
N GLY A 60 10.08 -13.72 12.03
CA GLY A 60 11.27 -14.10 12.80
C GLY A 60 10.97 -14.88 14.09
N LEU A 61 9.80 -15.51 14.19
CA LEU A 61 9.37 -16.30 15.36
C LEU A 61 9.09 -17.75 14.97
N LYS A 62 9.20 -18.66 15.96
CA LYS A 62 8.73 -20.03 15.82
C LYS A 62 7.20 -20.05 15.89
N GLY A 63 6.55 -20.74 14.95
CA GLY A 63 5.10 -20.86 14.89
C GLY A 63 4.66 -21.52 13.60
N LYS A 64 3.37 -21.43 13.30
CA LYS A 64 2.76 -21.99 12.08
C LYS A 64 1.86 -20.95 11.44
N ALA A 65 1.91 -20.86 10.11
CA ALA A 65 0.88 -20.17 9.34
C ALA A 65 -0.33 -21.10 9.14
N THR A 66 -1.52 -20.52 9.06
CA THR A 66 -2.68 -21.21 8.50
C THR A 66 -2.50 -21.41 7.00
N ASP A 67 -2.87 -22.58 6.50
CA ASP A 67 -2.80 -22.90 5.07
C ASP A 67 -4.09 -22.45 4.36
N THR A 68 -4.12 -21.18 3.99
CA THR A 68 -5.23 -20.54 3.28
C THR A 68 -4.70 -20.04 1.95
N GLY A 69 -5.30 -20.47 0.83
CA GLY A 69 -4.90 -19.96 -0.48
C GLY A 69 -5.22 -18.46 -0.64
N PRO A 70 -4.59 -17.77 -1.60
CA PRO A 70 -5.07 -16.48 -2.06
C PRO A 70 -6.51 -16.58 -2.58
N GLY A 71 -7.19 -15.44 -2.70
CA GLY A 71 -8.48 -15.30 -3.34
C GLY A 71 -8.51 -14.10 -4.28
N VAL A 72 -9.55 -14.02 -5.11
CA VAL A 72 -9.77 -12.91 -6.04
C VAL A 72 -10.82 -11.95 -5.49
N LYS A 73 -10.60 -10.65 -5.67
CA LYS A 73 -11.59 -9.63 -5.32
C LYS A 73 -11.66 -8.54 -6.38
N GLU A 74 -12.77 -7.82 -6.38
CA GLU A 74 -13.00 -6.68 -7.29
C GLU A 74 -11.99 -5.55 -7.08
N CYS A 75 -11.57 -4.93 -8.19
CA CYS A 75 -10.72 -3.75 -8.20
C CYS A 75 -11.54 -2.46 -8.06
N GLY A 76 -12.04 -2.18 -6.85
CA GLY A 76 -12.76 -0.95 -6.55
C GLY A 76 -13.96 -0.72 -7.49
N LYS A 77 -13.94 0.35 -8.29
CA LYS A 77 -15.00 0.68 -9.27
C LYS A 77 -14.64 0.32 -10.72
N LYS A 78 -13.51 -0.36 -10.95
CA LYS A 78 -13.11 -0.78 -12.31
C LYS A 78 -13.99 -1.95 -12.78
N ASP A 79 -14.03 -2.15 -14.10
CA ASP A 79 -14.79 -3.23 -14.74
C ASP A 79 -14.40 -4.60 -14.15
N PRO A 80 -15.31 -5.30 -13.44
CA PRO A 80 -15.00 -6.53 -12.73
C PRO A 80 -14.74 -7.72 -13.67
N GLU A 81 -15.04 -7.59 -14.97
CA GLU A 81 -14.69 -8.60 -15.98
C GLU A 81 -13.26 -8.42 -16.51
N LYS A 82 -12.67 -7.23 -16.31
CA LYS A 82 -11.34 -6.88 -16.84
C LYS A 82 -10.29 -6.66 -15.77
N TYR A 83 -10.70 -6.25 -14.57
CA TYR A 83 -9.79 -5.85 -13.50
C TYR A 83 -10.09 -6.58 -12.19
N PHE A 84 -9.02 -7.02 -11.53
CA PHE A 84 -9.12 -7.75 -10.27
C PHE A 84 -7.94 -7.43 -9.36
N GLN A 85 -8.09 -7.73 -8.07
CA GLN A 85 -6.98 -7.82 -7.13
C GLN A 85 -6.88 -9.24 -6.61
N ILE A 86 -5.68 -9.62 -6.19
CA ILE A 86 -5.49 -10.79 -5.35
C ILE A 86 -5.39 -10.33 -3.91
N PHE A 87 -6.07 -11.03 -3.02
CA PHE A 87 -5.80 -10.95 -1.59
C PHE A 87 -5.35 -12.31 -1.07
N HIS A 88 -4.59 -12.32 0.00
CA HIS A 88 -4.18 -13.54 0.69
C HIS A 88 -4.24 -13.28 2.19
N SER A 89 -5.29 -13.81 2.83
CA SER A 89 -5.51 -13.66 4.26
C SER A 89 -5.09 -14.93 4.98
N TRP A 90 -4.16 -14.83 5.93
CA TRP A 90 -3.67 -15.96 6.70
C TRP A 90 -3.31 -15.52 8.13
N SER A 91 -3.18 -16.48 9.04
CA SER A 91 -2.82 -16.21 10.43
C SER A 91 -1.52 -16.89 10.83
N PHE A 92 -0.68 -16.21 11.61
CA PHE A 92 0.47 -16.78 12.28
C PHE A 92 0.13 -17.13 13.73
N ILE A 93 0.20 -18.42 14.05
CA ILE A 93 0.01 -18.97 15.39
C ILE A 93 1.40 -19.23 15.99
N PRO A 94 1.81 -18.51 17.05
CA PRO A 94 3.13 -18.67 17.66
C PRO A 94 3.25 -20.02 18.39
N ALA A 95 4.48 -20.49 18.59
CA ALA A 95 4.72 -21.69 19.41
C ALA A 95 4.43 -21.46 20.90
N SER A 96 4.59 -20.23 21.39
CA SER A 96 4.13 -19.78 22.71
C SER A 96 3.59 -18.35 22.65
N SER A 97 2.63 -18.01 23.50
CA SER A 97 1.92 -16.71 23.41
C SER A 97 2.84 -15.53 23.68
N GLU A 98 3.83 -15.71 24.57
CA GLU A 98 4.81 -14.70 24.97
C GLU A 98 5.70 -14.25 23.80
N GLN A 99 5.81 -15.05 22.74
CA GLN A 99 6.59 -14.67 21.56
C GLN A 99 6.00 -13.48 20.81
N LEU A 100 4.71 -13.19 20.98
CA LEU A 100 4.05 -12.07 20.30
C LEU A 100 4.30 -10.73 21.00
N ASP A 101 4.84 -10.73 22.23
CA ASP A 101 5.17 -9.50 22.95
C ASP A 101 6.20 -8.67 22.16
N GLY A 102 5.89 -7.39 21.93
CA GLY A 102 6.74 -6.47 21.17
C GLY A 102 6.89 -6.80 19.67
N THR A 103 6.19 -7.82 19.15
CA THR A 103 6.36 -8.25 17.76
C THR A 103 5.81 -7.24 16.77
N MET A 104 4.72 -6.56 17.10
CA MET A 104 4.15 -5.52 16.23
C MET A 104 5.09 -4.31 16.09
N GLU A 105 5.75 -3.92 17.18
CA GLU A 105 6.76 -2.86 17.23
C GLU A 105 8.01 -3.24 16.43
N ARG A 106 8.46 -4.50 16.55
CA ARG A 106 9.55 -5.03 15.73
C ARG A 106 9.19 -4.99 14.25
N LEU A 107 8.03 -5.51 13.86
CA LEU A 107 7.57 -5.50 12.47
C LEU A 107 7.48 -4.08 11.91
N LYS A 108 6.99 -3.12 12.69
CA LYS A 108 6.97 -1.70 12.31
C LYS A 108 8.36 -1.16 12.00
N ALA A 109 9.39 -1.57 12.75
CA ALA A 109 10.77 -1.14 12.54
C ALA A 109 11.48 -1.90 11.40
N ASP A 110 11.15 -3.17 11.20
CA ASP A 110 11.82 -4.04 10.23
C ASP A 110 11.23 -3.93 8.82
N LEU A 111 9.91 -3.83 8.67
CA LEU A 111 9.24 -3.71 7.37
C LEU A 111 9.87 -2.63 6.44
N PRO A 112 10.18 -1.41 6.91
CA PRO A 112 10.88 -0.40 6.11
C PRO A 112 12.23 -0.83 5.56
N LYS A 113 12.99 -1.66 6.29
CA LYS A 113 14.28 -2.19 5.83
C LYS A 113 14.12 -3.14 4.62
N HIS A 114 12.90 -3.64 4.40
CA HIS A 114 12.52 -4.52 3.29
C HIS A 114 11.63 -3.82 2.25
N GLY A 115 11.66 -2.48 2.20
CA GLY A 115 10.95 -1.70 1.18
C GLY A 115 9.46 -1.49 1.44
N TRP A 116 8.96 -1.85 2.62
CA TRP A 116 7.58 -1.59 3.02
C TRP A 116 7.47 -0.27 3.77
N LYS A 117 6.69 0.66 3.23
CA LYS A 117 6.39 1.93 3.90
C LYS A 117 5.24 1.73 4.87
N VAL A 118 5.48 1.91 6.17
CA VAL A 118 4.41 1.95 7.18
C VAL A 118 3.53 3.18 6.94
N VAL A 119 2.23 2.97 6.75
CA VAL A 119 1.25 4.04 6.50
C VAL A 119 0.27 4.22 7.66
N ALA A 120 0.05 3.20 8.48
CA ALA A 120 -0.73 3.28 9.71
C ALA A 120 -0.22 2.31 10.76
N PHE A 121 -0.24 2.72 12.03
CA PHE A 121 0.05 1.86 13.17
C PHE A 121 -0.74 2.31 14.39
N GLY A 122 -1.56 1.42 14.95
CA GLY A 122 -2.42 1.73 16.08
C GLY A 122 -3.64 0.83 16.15
N PRO A 123 -4.59 1.10 17.06
CA PRO A 123 -5.78 0.29 17.22
C PRO A 123 -6.68 0.32 15.97
N ASP A 124 -7.18 -0.85 15.56
CA ASP A 124 -8.13 -1.01 14.47
C ASP A 124 -9.52 -0.42 14.81
N SER A 125 -10.40 -0.33 13.80
CA SER A 125 -11.76 0.17 13.98
C SER A 125 -12.70 -0.83 14.66
N SER A 126 -12.27 -2.07 14.86
CA SER A 126 -13.11 -3.14 15.43
C SER A 126 -13.51 -2.85 16.87
N ARG A 127 -14.53 -3.56 17.35
CA ARG A 127 -14.95 -3.50 18.77
C ARG A 127 -13.82 -3.86 19.75
N ASN A 128 -12.87 -4.68 19.32
CA ASN A 128 -11.76 -5.11 20.14
C ASN A 128 -10.57 -4.15 20.14
N LYS A 129 -10.54 -3.16 19.22
CA LYS A 129 -9.44 -2.20 19.09
C LYS A 129 -8.08 -2.91 19.05
N ASN A 130 -7.98 -3.94 18.22
CA ASN A 130 -6.76 -4.73 18.10
C ASN A 130 -5.65 -3.85 17.54
N LEU A 131 -4.41 -4.01 18.01
CA LEU A 131 -3.28 -3.32 17.43
C LEU A 131 -3.09 -3.78 15.97
N SER A 132 -3.12 -2.84 15.03
CA SER A 132 -2.89 -3.07 13.60
C SER A 132 -1.70 -2.25 13.07
N LEU A 133 -1.06 -2.79 12.03
CA LEU A 133 0.03 -2.21 11.26
C LEU A 133 -0.30 -2.35 9.77
N THR A 134 -0.47 -1.23 9.08
CA THR A 134 -0.65 -1.21 7.62
C THR A 134 0.63 -0.69 6.97
N ALA A 135 1.12 -1.41 5.96
CA ALA A 135 2.29 -1.01 5.20
C ALA A 135 2.14 -1.30 3.69
N ASP A 136 2.68 -0.41 2.87
CA ASP A 136 2.63 -0.50 1.41
C ASP A 136 4.02 -0.75 0.81
N ASN A 137 4.11 -1.62 -0.18
CA ASN A 137 5.31 -1.83 -0.97
C ASN A 137 5.06 -1.42 -2.42
N THR A 138 5.57 -0.25 -2.80
CA THR A 138 5.37 0.33 -4.14
C THR A 138 6.06 -0.46 -5.25
N ALA A 139 7.18 -1.12 -4.96
CA ALA A 139 7.90 -1.94 -5.93
C ALA A 139 7.15 -3.23 -6.22
N LYS A 140 6.67 -3.90 -5.16
CA LYS A 140 5.88 -5.15 -5.28
C LYS A 140 4.45 -4.91 -5.74
N LYS A 141 3.91 -3.69 -5.57
CA LYS A 141 2.49 -3.37 -5.78
C LYS A 141 1.58 -4.14 -4.82
N PHE A 142 1.99 -4.26 -3.55
CA PHE A 142 1.20 -4.89 -2.50
C PHE A 142 1.05 -3.97 -1.29
N SER A 143 -0.06 -4.15 -0.58
CA SER A 143 -0.28 -3.64 0.77
C SER A 143 -0.48 -4.82 1.72
N VAL A 144 -0.11 -4.64 2.98
CA VAL A 144 -0.38 -5.60 4.04
C VAL A 144 -1.00 -4.88 5.23
N ASP A 145 -2.07 -5.45 5.77
CA ASP A 145 -2.57 -5.16 7.11
C ASP A 145 -2.23 -6.33 8.03
N ILE A 146 -1.48 -6.05 9.10
CA ILE A 146 -1.10 -7.02 10.13
C ILE A 146 -1.85 -6.64 11.40
N THR A 147 -2.76 -7.51 11.86
CA THR A 147 -3.55 -7.27 13.06
C THR A 147 -3.17 -8.26 14.16
N TYR A 148 -2.83 -7.77 15.34
CA TYR A 148 -2.57 -8.60 16.52
C TYR A 148 -3.87 -8.95 17.27
N ARG A 149 -4.29 -10.21 17.20
CA ARG A 149 -5.51 -10.74 17.82
C ARG A 149 -5.22 -11.25 19.24
N ALA A 150 -4.93 -10.33 20.15
CA ALA A 150 -4.56 -10.64 21.54
C ALA A 150 -5.60 -11.48 22.31
N LYS A 151 -6.90 -11.32 21.99
CA LYS A 151 -8.00 -12.08 22.62
C LYS A 151 -8.25 -13.45 21.98
N GLY A 152 -7.46 -13.84 20.98
CA GLY A 152 -7.49 -15.18 20.40
C GLY A 152 -7.09 -16.24 21.43
N LYS A 153 -7.50 -17.50 21.21
CA LYS A 153 -7.12 -18.65 22.04
C LYS A 153 -6.52 -19.74 21.14
N PRO A 154 -5.19 -19.77 20.92
CA PRO A 154 -4.17 -18.83 21.42
C PRO A 154 -4.19 -17.47 20.70
N PRO A 155 -3.50 -16.43 21.22
CA PRO A 155 -3.26 -15.18 20.50
C PRO A 155 -2.51 -15.43 19.18
N TYR A 156 -2.79 -14.63 18.15
CA TYR A 156 -2.20 -14.79 16.82
C TYR A 156 -2.06 -13.45 16.10
N LEU A 157 -1.27 -13.43 15.02
CA LEU A 157 -1.24 -12.31 14.07
C LEU A 157 -2.07 -12.69 12.84
N ASN A 158 -2.96 -11.82 12.40
CA ASN A 158 -3.65 -11.96 11.12
C ASN A 158 -2.95 -11.08 10.08
N PHE A 159 -2.66 -11.64 8.92
CA PHE A 159 -2.13 -10.94 7.77
C PHE A 159 -3.21 -10.86 6.71
N PHE A 160 -3.48 -9.66 6.20
CA PHE A 160 -4.27 -9.44 5.00
C PHE A 160 -3.38 -8.78 3.95
N VAL A 161 -2.83 -9.59 3.06
CA VAL A 161 -1.98 -9.13 1.96
C VAL A 161 -2.86 -8.88 0.75
N VAL A 162 -2.72 -7.75 0.07
CA VAL A 162 -3.54 -7.42 -1.10
C VAL A 162 -2.72 -6.71 -2.17
N SER A 163 -2.88 -7.13 -3.42
CA SER A 163 -2.19 -6.53 -4.56
C SER A 163 -2.82 -5.20 -4.98
N GLY A 164 -2.14 -4.43 -5.83
CA GLY A 164 -2.79 -3.48 -6.73
C GLY A 164 -3.70 -4.21 -7.75
N CYS A 165 -4.30 -3.45 -8.64
CA CYS A 165 -5.20 -4.00 -9.65
C CYS A 165 -4.46 -4.56 -10.84
N TYR A 166 -4.70 -5.83 -11.13
CA TYR A 166 -4.32 -6.46 -12.39
C TYR A 166 -5.39 -6.24 -13.44
N GLN A 167 -4.98 -6.18 -14.70
CA GLN A 167 -5.85 -6.35 -15.86
C GLN A 167 -5.70 -7.78 -16.37
N ILE A 168 -6.81 -8.45 -16.70
CA ILE A 168 -6.77 -9.76 -17.35
C ILE A 168 -6.26 -9.61 -18.81
N PRO A 169 -5.45 -10.54 -19.34
CA PRO A 169 -5.09 -10.55 -20.75
C PRO A 169 -6.32 -10.64 -21.66
N ASP A 170 -6.22 -10.10 -22.87
CA ASP A 170 -7.29 -10.19 -23.85
C ASP A 170 -7.57 -11.66 -24.20
N GLY A 171 -8.85 -12.04 -24.16
CA GLY A 171 -9.30 -13.42 -24.43
C GLY A 171 -9.33 -14.34 -23.21
N ASP A 172 -8.69 -13.94 -22.11
CA ASP A 172 -8.73 -14.66 -20.83
C ASP A 172 -9.91 -14.21 -19.96
N LYS A 173 -10.25 -15.02 -18.95
CA LYS A 173 -11.27 -14.70 -17.94
C LYS A 173 -10.67 -14.69 -16.55
N ILE A 174 -11.21 -13.83 -15.70
CA ILE A 174 -10.86 -13.79 -14.28
C ILE A 174 -11.44 -15.05 -13.61
N GLU A 175 -10.56 -15.93 -13.17
CA GLU A 175 -10.92 -17.11 -12.38
C GLU A 175 -11.16 -16.71 -10.93
N GLN A 176 -12.21 -17.27 -10.31
CA GLN A 176 -12.53 -17.10 -8.89
C GLN A 176 -12.19 -18.39 -8.14
N PHE A 177 -11.64 -18.28 -6.93
CA PHE A 177 -11.29 -19.39 -6.04
C PHE A 177 -11.35 -18.96 -4.58
#